data_AF-A0A7V8NT88-F1
#
_entry.id   AF-A0A7V8NT88-F1
#
_cell.length_a   1.000
_cell.length_b   1.000
_cell.length_c   1.000
_cell.angle_alpha   90.00
_cell.angle_beta   90.00
_cell.angle_gamma   90.00
#
_symmetry.space_group_name_H-M   'P 1'
#
loop_
_entity.id
_entity.type
_entity.pdbx_description
1 polymer ?
#
loop_
_entity_poly.entity_id
_entity_poly.type
_entity_poly.pdbx_seq_one_letter_code
_entity_poly.pdbx_strand_id
1 'polypeptide(L)'
;LDPCTELETRGGVWRFDANKTNQSFSPAGRFATGIRNAEGFAIDATGRVFVTQHGRDQLHTNWPELYKPEQEATLPAEVLLLLKQNGDYGWPECYYDAFLQKLVLAPEYAGDGGKTIGVCANKVGPVAVFPAHWAPNAMVLYDKTQFPERYQGGVFIAFHGSWNRAPYAQGGYNVVFQPLDGDHASGQCEIFADGFAGAVKSPAKAAHRPSGLAVGGDGSLYVSDDIRGRIYRIVYRGSPDAAAPNVAACPSAAAPAGDIVEQPAQPPEGTHPDAGKAATAALPIPEGATRERVELGERIYRGQVGGAACTGCHGDSGQGTPLGPALTGKNWLWSDGSYAGIKKTIIEGVSQPKKYRSPMPAMGGAQLTPDQVSALAAYVWSLGHRGSSSRN
;
A
#
# COMPACT_ATOMS: atom_id res chain seq x y z
N LEU A 1 23.82 -6.53 -16.65
CA LEU A 1 23.61 -5.83 -17.94
C LEU A 1 23.74 -4.35 -17.65
N ASP A 2 24.81 -3.74 -18.14
CA ASP A 2 25.08 -2.31 -18.02
C ASP A 2 25.51 -1.81 -19.41
N PRO A 3 24.79 -0.86 -20.04
CA PRO A 3 23.60 -0.17 -19.52
C PRO A 3 22.33 -1.02 -19.59
N CYS A 4 21.33 -0.66 -18.76
CA CYS A 4 20.01 -1.28 -18.81
C CYS A 4 19.22 -0.74 -20.02
N THR A 5 18.98 -1.58 -21.03
CA THR A 5 18.22 -1.25 -22.25
C THR A 5 16.81 -0.74 -21.93
N GLU A 6 16.25 -1.10 -20.78
CA GLU A 6 14.92 -0.65 -20.37
C GLU A 6 14.82 0.89 -20.28
N LEU A 7 15.89 1.57 -19.87
CA LEU A 7 15.92 3.02 -19.70
C LEU A 7 15.89 3.80 -21.03
N GLU A 8 16.13 3.14 -22.17
CA GLU A 8 16.03 3.78 -23.48
C GLU A 8 14.59 4.20 -23.81
N THR A 9 13.60 3.46 -23.32
CA THR A 9 12.17 3.64 -23.67
C THR A 9 11.22 3.59 -22.49
N ARG A 10 11.70 3.30 -21.28
CA ARG A 10 10.89 3.15 -20.06
C ARG A 10 11.61 3.77 -18.86
N GLY A 11 10.92 3.83 -17.73
CA GLY A 11 11.51 4.30 -16.49
C GLY A 11 11.94 5.78 -16.53
N GLY A 12 11.27 6.60 -17.34
CA GLY A 12 11.63 7.99 -17.57
C GLY A 12 10.42 8.86 -17.83
N VAL A 13 10.66 10.17 -17.91
CA VAL A 13 9.68 11.18 -18.28
C VAL A 13 10.16 11.86 -19.55
N TRP A 14 9.31 11.95 -20.56
CA TRP A 14 9.61 12.58 -21.84
C TRP A 14 8.78 13.84 -22.03
N ARG A 15 9.36 14.84 -22.69
CA ARG A 15 8.68 16.08 -23.04
C ARG A 15 8.40 16.10 -24.54
N PHE A 16 7.16 16.36 -24.89
CA PHE A 16 6.68 16.46 -26.26
C PHE A 16 6.19 17.87 -26.57
N ASP A 17 6.31 18.27 -27.84
CA ASP A 17 5.72 19.51 -28.34
C ASP A 17 4.22 19.28 -28.58
N ALA A 18 3.36 19.95 -27.81
CA ALA A 18 1.91 19.77 -27.90
C ALA A 18 1.34 20.13 -29.29
N ASN A 19 2.08 20.88 -30.11
CA ASN A 19 1.66 21.29 -31.45
C ASN A 19 2.14 20.34 -32.57
N LYS A 20 2.81 19.23 -32.23
CA LYS A 20 3.33 18.27 -33.21
C LYS A 20 2.75 16.88 -32.99
N THR A 21 2.32 16.25 -34.09
CA THR A 21 1.88 14.85 -34.11
C THR A 21 3.04 13.90 -34.39
N ASN A 22 2.83 12.60 -34.17
CA ASN A 22 3.77 11.52 -34.54
C ASN A 22 5.16 11.62 -33.89
N GLN A 23 5.25 12.18 -32.69
CA GLN A 23 6.49 12.16 -31.91
C GLN A 23 6.68 10.80 -31.24
N SER A 24 7.94 10.39 -31.03
CA SER A 24 8.30 9.12 -30.40
C SER A 24 9.17 9.33 -29.17
N PHE A 25 9.17 8.35 -28.26
CA PHE A 25 10.16 8.31 -27.18
C PHE A 25 11.56 8.25 -27.78
N SER A 26 12.40 9.22 -27.41
CA SER A 26 13.78 9.31 -27.87
C SER A 26 14.69 9.76 -26.74
N PRO A 27 15.98 9.41 -26.76
CA PRO A 27 16.93 9.93 -25.78
C PRO A 27 16.97 11.47 -25.75
N ALA A 28 16.84 12.14 -26.90
CA ALA A 28 16.85 13.60 -27.00
C ALA A 28 15.60 14.26 -26.38
N GLY A 29 14.44 13.60 -26.43
CA GLY A 29 13.20 14.09 -25.83
C GLY A 29 13.01 13.73 -24.35
N ARG A 30 13.94 12.96 -23.76
CA ARG A 30 13.85 12.51 -22.37
C ARG A 30 14.18 13.67 -21.44
N PHE A 31 13.24 14.01 -20.57
CA PHE A 31 13.40 15.04 -19.54
C PHE A 31 14.13 14.49 -18.32
N ALA A 32 13.78 13.29 -17.85
CA ALA A 32 14.39 12.63 -16.71
C ALA A 32 14.33 11.10 -16.89
N THR A 33 15.19 10.37 -16.18
CA THR A 33 15.27 8.90 -16.20
C THR A 33 15.36 8.35 -14.78
N GLY A 34 15.27 7.03 -14.64
CA GLY A 34 15.45 6.35 -13.37
C GLY A 34 14.25 6.43 -12.44
N ILE A 35 13.04 6.45 -13.01
CA ILE A 35 11.78 6.56 -12.27
C ILE A 35 10.91 5.36 -12.62
N ARG A 36 10.66 4.44 -11.67
CA ARG A 36 9.96 3.18 -11.93
C ARG A 36 8.58 3.38 -12.57
N ASN A 37 7.71 4.14 -11.91
CA ASN A 37 6.36 4.44 -12.34
C ASN A 37 5.94 5.81 -11.82
N ALA A 38 5.86 6.80 -12.72
CA ALA A 38 5.61 8.20 -12.43
C ALA A 38 4.13 8.58 -12.64
N GLU A 39 3.21 8.04 -11.84
CA GLU A 39 1.78 8.23 -12.08
C GLU A 39 1.27 9.60 -11.60
N GLY A 40 1.57 9.97 -10.36
CA GLY A 40 1.27 11.30 -9.86
C GLY A 40 2.17 12.32 -10.54
N PHE A 41 1.58 13.35 -11.13
CA PHE A 41 2.30 14.34 -11.93
C PHE A 41 1.73 15.74 -11.67
N ALA A 42 2.59 16.71 -11.36
CA ALA A 42 2.19 18.10 -11.24
C ALA A 42 3.30 19.04 -11.72
N ILE A 43 2.89 20.14 -12.35
CA ILE A 43 3.79 21.22 -12.77
C ILE A 43 3.36 22.47 -12.03
N ASP A 44 4.29 23.09 -11.31
CA ASP A 44 3.99 24.33 -10.60
C ASP A 44 4.04 25.56 -11.53
N ALA A 45 3.64 26.73 -11.00
CA ALA A 45 3.63 27.98 -11.76
C ALA A 45 5.02 28.43 -12.25
N THR A 46 6.11 27.89 -11.68
CA THR A 46 7.49 28.17 -12.09
C THR A 46 8.02 27.18 -13.14
N GLY A 47 7.21 26.18 -13.50
CA GLY A 47 7.57 25.14 -14.45
C GLY A 47 8.35 23.97 -13.83
N ARG A 48 8.45 23.90 -12.50
CA ARG A 48 9.05 22.75 -11.81
C ARG A 48 8.09 21.56 -11.91
N VAL A 49 8.65 20.40 -12.21
CA VAL A 49 7.89 19.17 -12.42
C VAL A 49 8.08 18.28 -11.21
N PHE A 50 7.01 18.02 -10.48
CA PHE A 50 6.98 17.03 -9.42
C PHE A 50 6.39 15.74 -9.99
N VAL A 51 6.88 14.60 -9.52
CA VAL A 51 6.23 13.30 -9.74
C VAL A 51 6.22 12.44 -8.48
N THR A 52 5.20 11.63 -8.30
CA THR A 52 5.28 10.51 -7.36
C THR A 52 5.96 9.32 -8.03
N GLN A 53 6.58 8.45 -7.25
CA GLN A 53 7.13 7.20 -7.76
C GLN A 53 6.64 6.04 -6.91
N HIS A 54 6.17 5.00 -7.61
CA HIS A 54 5.95 3.70 -6.98
C HIS A 54 7.29 3.01 -6.71
N GLY A 55 7.50 2.58 -5.48
CA GLY A 55 8.55 1.66 -5.07
C GLY A 55 8.47 0.33 -5.81
N ARG A 56 9.54 -0.47 -5.73
CA ARG A 56 9.57 -1.82 -6.28
C ARG A 56 8.80 -2.82 -5.41
N ASP A 57 8.37 -3.91 -6.02
CA ASP A 57 7.64 -4.97 -5.32
C ASP A 57 8.57 -6.15 -4.98
N GLN A 58 8.20 -7.01 -4.04
CA GLN A 58 8.74 -8.39 -3.91
C GLN A 58 10.24 -8.53 -3.55
N LEU A 59 10.76 -7.73 -2.62
CA LEU A 59 12.16 -7.83 -2.16
C LEU A 59 12.49 -9.20 -1.51
N HIS A 60 11.65 -9.69 -0.60
CA HIS A 60 11.83 -11.00 0.06
C HIS A 60 11.40 -12.15 -0.85
N THR A 61 10.26 -12.03 -1.52
CA THR A 61 9.68 -13.07 -2.38
C THR A 61 10.68 -13.51 -3.46
N ASN A 62 11.47 -12.57 -3.99
CA ASN A 62 12.47 -12.84 -5.01
C ASN A 62 13.89 -13.03 -4.45
N TRP A 63 14.24 -12.38 -3.33
CA TRP A 63 15.56 -12.52 -2.66
C TRP A 63 15.42 -12.86 -1.17
N PRO A 64 14.92 -14.05 -0.82
CA PRO A 64 14.63 -14.41 0.57
C PRO A 64 15.89 -14.58 1.43
N GLU A 65 17.06 -14.71 0.80
CA GLU A 65 18.36 -14.75 1.49
C GLU A 65 18.87 -13.35 1.89
N LEU A 66 18.38 -12.29 1.23
CA LEU A 66 18.81 -10.91 1.45
C LEU A 66 17.82 -10.11 2.31
N TYR A 67 16.52 -10.39 2.14
CA TYR A 67 15.45 -9.65 2.82
C TYR A 67 14.59 -10.59 3.63
N LYS A 68 14.09 -10.11 4.76
CA LYS A 68 13.05 -10.75 5.56
C LYS A 68 11.66 -10.35 5.07
N PRO A 69 10.60 -11.14 5.35
CA PRO A 69 9.22 -10.78 4.98
C PRO A 69 8.82 -9.38 5.45
N GLU A 70 9.25 -8.98 6.66
CA GLU A 70 8.97 -7.66 7.22
C GLU A 70 9.60 -6.53 6.40
N GLN A 71 10.82 -6.76 5.89
CA GLN A 71 11.50 -5.79 5.04
C GLN A 71 10.79 -5.64 3.70
N GLU A 72 10.25 -6.70 3.11
CA GLU A 72 9.40 -6.55 1.92
C GLU A 72 8.15 -5.72 2.22
N ALA A 73 7.54 -5.86 3.39
CA ALA A 73 6.36 -5.07 3.74
C ALA A 73 6.64 -3.58 3.98
N THR A 74 7.88 -3.22 4.36
CA THR A 74 8.27 -1.85 4.74
C THR A 74 9.27 -1.19 3.79
N LEU A 75 9.80 -1.92 2.82
CA LEU A 75 10.71 -1.42 1.79
C LEU A 75 10.23 -1.83 0.39
N PRO A 76 10.60 -1.06 -0.63
CA PRO A 76 11.17 0.29 -0.56
C PRO A 76 10.08 1.34 -0.30
N ALA A 77 10.49 2.55 0.07
CA ALA A 77 9.54 3.64 0.26
C ALA A 77 8.87 4.06 -1.06
N GLU A 78 7.64 4.55 -0.96
CA GLU A 78 7.04 5.40 -1.99
C GLU A 78 7.64 6.80 -1.85
N VAL A 79 7.79 7.55 -2.94
CA VAL A 79 8.46 8.86 -2.88
C VAL A 79 7.81 9.93 -3.74
N LEU A 80 8.00 11.20 -3.34
CA LEU A 80 7.79 12.37 -4.17
C LEU A 80 9.16 12.84 -4.69
N LEU A 81 9.26 13.08 -5.99
CA LEU A 81 10.46 13.55 -6.67
C LEU A 81 10.22 14.92 -7.25
N LEU A 82 11.22 15.79 -7.15
CA LEU A 82 11.31 17.01 -7.97
C LEU A 82 12.24 16.73 -9.15
N LEU A 83 11.67 16.73 -10.35
CA LEU A 83 12.39 16.41 -11.58
C LEU A 83 13.29 17.56 -12.04
N LYS A 84 14.53 17.20 -12.37
CA LYS A 84 15.52 18.07 -13.02
C LYS A 84 15.74 17.58 -14.45
N GLN A 85 15.98 18.52 -15.36
CA GLN A 85 16.38 18.18 -16.72
C GLN A 85 17.63 17.27 -16.69
N ASN A 86 17.56 16.15 -17.38
CA ASN A 86 18.54 15.07 -17.43
C ASN A 86 18.82 14.40 -16.07
N GLY A 87 17.95 14.58 -15.07
CA GLY A 87 18.07 13.92 -13.78
C GLY A 87 17.91 12.41 -13.88
N ASP A 88 18.67 11.68 -13.06
CA ASP A 88 18.59 10.22 -12.90
C ASP A 88 18.21 9.90 -11.44
N TYR A 89 17.06 9.28 -11.25
CA TYR A 89 16.45 8.97 -9.96
C TYR A 89 16.70 7.52 -9.50
N GLY A 90 17.52 6.78 -10.26
CA GLY A 90 18.16 5.55 -9.81
C GLY A 90 17.51 4.24 -10.24
N TRP A 91 16.21 4.19 -10.58
CA TRP A 91 15.62 2.97 -11.14
C TRP A 91 16.32 2.56 -12.45
N PRO A 92 16.47 1.25 -12.78
CA PRO A 92 16.18 0.08 -11.95
C PRO A 92 17.31 -0.34 -11.02
N GLU A 93 18.44 0.36 -11.06
CA GLU A 93 19.65 0.01 -10.29
C GLU A 93 19.48 0.28 -8.79
N CYS A 94 18.62 1.22 -8.42
CA CYS A 94 18.50 1.74 -7.07
C CYS A 94 17.04 1.77 -6.59
N TYR A 95 16.87 1.63 -5.29
CA TYR A 95 15.61 1.95 -4.61
C TYR A 95 15.89 2.76 -3.34
N TYR A 96 14.90 3.54 -2.87
CA TYR A 96 15.05 4.33 -1.66
C TYR A 96 14.70 3.51 -0.42
N ASP A 97 15.69 3.36 0.46
CA ASP A 97 15.51 2.74 1.78
C ASP A 97 15.21 3.85 2.80
N ALA A 98 14.00 3.84 3.36
CA ALA A 98 13.58 4.84 4.33
C ALA A 98 14.28 4.70 5.69
N PHE A 99 14.71 3.50 6.08
CA PHE A 99 15.43 3.27 7.34
C PHE A 99 16.85 3.80 7.25
N LEU A 100 17.48 3.61 6.09
CA LEU A 100 18.83 4.11 5.81
C LEU A 100 18.84 5.54 5.27
N GLN A 101 17.67 6.07 4.92
CA GLN A 101 17.43 7.40 4.34
C GLN A 101 18.27 7.68 3.09
N LYS A 102 18.45 6.68 2.21
CA LYS A 102 19.25 6.80 1.00
C LYS A 102 18.85 5.80 -0.07
N LEU A 103 19.26 6.10 -1.30
CA LEU A 103 19.21 5.15 -2.41
C LEU A 103 20.27 4.06 -2.20
N VAL A 104 19.86 2.81 -2.32
CA VAL A 104 20.74 1.63 -2.21
C VAL A 104 20.61 0.76 -3.45
N LEU A 105 21.63 -0.07 -3.70
CA LEU A 105 21.68 -0.92 -4.88
C LEU A 105 20.59 -2.01 -4.82
N ALA A 106 19.87 -2.18 -5.93
CA ALA A 106 18.86 -3.19 -6.10
C ALA A 106 19.50 -4.60 -6.23
N PRO A 107 18.84 -5.66 -5.75
CA PRO A 107 19.40 -7.01 -5.78
C PRO A 107 19.73 -7.54 -7.18
N GLU A 108 18.95 -7.16 -8.19
CA GLU A 108 19.18 -7.47 -9.61
C GLU A 108 20.54 -6.94 -10.11
N TYR A 109 21.07 -5.93 -9.43
CA TYR A 109 22.32 -5.23 -9.75
C TYR A 109 23.40 -5.51 -8.71
N ALA A 110 23.36 -6.69 -8.06
CA ALA A 110 24.29 -7.12 -7.02
C ALA A 110 24.18 -6.34 -5.70
N GLY A 111 23.03 -5.72 -5.43
CA GLY A 111 22.69 -5.20 -4.11
C GLY A 111 22.60 -6.29 -3.04
N ASP A 112 23.00 -5.96 -1.81
CA ASP A 112 23.24 -6.90 -0.70
C ASP A 112 22.36 -6.61 0.53
N GLY A 113 21.12 -6.15 0.29
CA GLY A 113 20.19 -5.80 1.36
C GLY A 113 20.44 -4.42 1.97
N GLY A 114 20.89 -3.46 1.15
CA GLY A 114 21.06 -2.06 1.56
C GLY A 114 22.45 -1.67 2.08
N LYS A 115 23.43 -2.58 2.11
CA LYS A 115 24.79 -2.27 2.59
C LYS A 115 25.64 -1.62 1.49
N THR A 116 25.46 -2.06 0.26
CA THR A 116 26.14 -1.54 -0.93
C THR A 116 25.32 -0.40 -1.56
N ILE A 117 25.96 0.75 -1.70
CA ILE A 117 25.39 1.93 -2.35
C ILE A 117 25.76 1.99 -3.84
N GLY A 118 27.05 1.77 -4.16
CA GLY A 118 27.52 1.76 -5.55
C GLY A 118 27.14 3.02 -6.34
N VAL A 119 26.63 2.81 -7.56
CA VAL A 119 26.18 3.89 -8.47
C VAL A 119 25.06 4.76 -7.88
N CYS A 120 24.34 4.26 -6.87
CA CYS A 120 23.21 4.97 -6.24
C CYS A 120 23.61 6.24 -5.49
N ALA A 121 24.89 6.37 -5.12
CA ALA A 121 25.41 7.58 -4.47
C ALA A 121 25.35 8.82 -5.38
N ASN A 122 25.32 8.63 -6.70
CA ASN A 122 25.32 9.70 -7.70
C ASN A 122 23.92 10.01 -8.25
N LYS A 123 22.89 9.35 -7.74
CA LYS A 123 21.50 9.50 -8.20
C LYS A 123 20.78 10.57 -7.37
N VAL A 124 19.70 11.13 -7.92
CA VAL A 124 18.92 12.17 -7.26
C VAL A 124 17.91 11.57 -6.30
N GLY A 125 17.98 11.97 -5.02
CA GLY A 125 17.07 11.52 -3.98
C GLY A 125 15.69 12.20 -4.02
N PRO A 126 14.74 11.71 -3.21
CA PRO A 126 13.39 12.23 -3.14
C PRO A 126 13.29 13.51 -2.31
N VAL A 127 12.21 14.27 -2.54
CA VAL A 127 11.87 15.48 -1.76
C VAL A 127 10.89 15.19 -0.61
N ALA A 128 10.15 14.09 -0.71
CA ALA A 128 9.34 13.53 0.38
C ALA A 128 9.26 12.00 0.26
N VAL A 129 9.04 11.32 1.38
CA VAL A 129 9.09 9.85 1.50
C VAL A 129 7.87 9.37 2.25
N PHE A 130 7.24 8.29 1.75
CA PHE A 130 6.00 7.73 2.30
C PHE A 130 6.15 6.22 2.56
N PRO A 131 5.28 5.64 3.41
CA PRO A 131 5.32 4.21 3.67
C PRO A 131 5.25 3.36 2.40
N ALA A 132 6.00 2.27 2.40
CA ALA A 132 6.10 1.34 1.28
C ALA A 132 4.73 0.82 0.81
N HIS A 133 4.60 0.66 -0.51
CA HIS A 133 3.50 0.01 -1.22
C HIS A 133 2.16 0.73 -1.19
N TRP A 134 2.08 1.96 -0.68
CA TRP A 134 0.81 2.72 -0.64
C TRP A 134 0.29 3.12 -2.02
N ALA A 135 1.10 3.00 -3.09
CA ALA A 135 0.73 3.23 -4.48
C ALA A 135 0.22 4.67 -4.76
N PRO A 136 1.13 5.67 -4.87
CA PRO A 136 0.76 7.07 -5.10
C PRO A 136 0.38 7.34 -6.57
N ASN A 137 -0.86 7.03 -6.96
CA ASN A 137 -1.31 7.10 -8.37
C ASN A 137 -1.55 8.52 -8.88
N ALA A 138 -1.88 9.48 -8.02
CA ALA A 138 -2.16 10.84 -8.47
C ALA A 138 -1.70 11.88 -7.46
N MET A 139 -1.45 13.08 -7.96
CA MET A 139 -1.22 14.24 -7.11
C MET A 139 -1.68 15.54 -7.73
N VAL A 140 -1.89 16.56 -6.91
CA VAL A 140 -2.19 17.92 -7.34
C VAL A 140 -1.61 18.93 -6.36
N LEU A 141 -0.92 19.95 -6.88
CA LEU A 141 -0.48 21.09 -6.08
C LEU A 141 -1.69 21.93 -5.68
N TYR A 142 -1.71 22.43 -4.46
CA TYR A 142 -2.83 23.21 -3.96
C TYR A 142 -2.46 24.69 -3.81
N ASP A 143 -3.05 25.52 -4.67
CA ASP A 143 -2.83 26.97 -4.77
C ASP A 143 -4.09 27.80 -4.48
N LYS A 144 -5.14 27.16 -3.93
CA LYS A 144 -6.45 27.80 -3.67
C LYS A 144 -6.65 28.09 -2.19
N THR A 145 -7.73 28.78 -1.84
CA THR A 145 -7.99 29.26 -0.48
C THR A 145 -9.24 28.65 0.17
N GLN A 146 -9.85 27.62 -0.44
CA GLN A 146 -11.03 26.97 0.12
C GLN A 146 -10.71 26.17 1.40
N PHE A 147 -9.66 25.36 1.36
CA PHE A 147 -9.10 24.70 2.55
C PHE A 147 -8.27 25.68 3.41
N PRO A 148 -8.12 25.40 4.72
CA PRO A 148 -7.28 26.19 5.63
C PRO A 148 -5.88 26.50 5.09
N GLU A 149 -5.31 27.64 5.49
CA GLU A 149 -4.05 28.19 4.97
C GLU A 149 -2.89 27.19 4.96
N ARG A 150 -2.81 26.31 5.97
CA ARG A 150 -1.78 25.25 6.03
C ARG A 150 -1.73 24.31 4.83
N TYR A 151 -2.83 24.18 4.08
CA TYR A 151 -2.89 23.35 2.88
C TYR A 151 -2.31 24.06 1.65
N GLN A 152 -2.14 25.37 1.70
CA GLN A 152 -1.65 26.17 0.58
C GLN A 152 -0.16 25.94 0.35
N GLY A 153 0.24 25.84 -0.92
CA GLY A 153 1.63 25.63 -1.33
C GLY A 153 2.14 24.19 -1.16
N GLY A 154 1.33 23.27 -0.63
CA GLY A 154 1.66 21.85 -0.57
C GLY A 154 1.04 21.04 -1.71
N VAL A 155 1.10 19.72 -1.55
CA VAL A 155 0.61 18.74 -2.53
C VAL A 155 -0.35 17.74 -1.89
N PHE A 156 -1.50 17.52 -2.54
CA PHE A 156 -2.36 16.39 -2.24
C PHE A 156 -1.94 15.19 -3.08
N ILE A 157 -1.90 14.00 -2.49
CA ILE A 157 -1.51 12.74 -3.12
C ILE A 157 -2.58 11.70 -2.85
N ALA A 158 -3.07 11.04 -3.90
CA ALA A 158 -3.99 9.91 -3.77
C ALA A 158 -3.19 8.61 -3.72
N PHE A 159 -3.29 7.90 -2.60
CA PHE A 159 -2.72 6.57 -2.42
C PHE A 159 -3.78 5.52 -2.71
N HIS A 160 -3.60 4.82 -3.83
CA HIS A 160 -4.51 3.80 -4.36
C HIS A 160 -4.62 2.56 -3.48
N GLY A 161 -3.62 2.35 -2.62
CA GLY A 161 -3.62 1.33 -1.60
C GLY A 161 -2.90 0.06 -2.02
N SER A 162 -2.28 -0.58 -1.03
CA SER A 162 -1.31 -1.63 -1.25
C SER A 162 -1.90 -2.98 -1.59
N TRP A 163 -1.07 -3.81 -2.21
CA TRP A 163 -1.27 -5.25 -2.36
C TRP A 163 -0.08 -6.07 -1.81
N ASN A 164 1.15 -5.56 -1.99
CA ASN A 164 2.41 -6.23 -1.65
C ASN A 164 2.94 -5.86 -0.25
N ARG A 165 2.13 -6.01 0.80
CA ARG A 165 2.52 -5.71 2.19
C ARG A 165 2.52 -6.89 3.15
N ALA A 166 2.31 -8.12 2.67
CA ALA A 166 2.38 -9.28 3.54
C ALA A 166 3.77 -9.37 4.21
N PRO A 167 3.86 -9.70 5.51
CA PRO A 167 2.78 -10.16 6.40
C PRO A 167 1.91 -9.05 7.04
N TYR A 168 2.19 -7.78 6.77
CA TYR A 168 1.47 -6.64 7.35
C TYR A 168 0.17 -6.30 6.66
N ALA A 169 -0.70 -5.64 7.44
CA ALA A 169 -1.93 -5.08 6.94
C ALA A 169 -1.65 -4.14 5.75
N GLN A 170 -2.56 -4.21 4.79
CA GLN A 170 -2.53 -3.34 3.63
C GLN A 170 -2.73 -1.89 4.09
N GLY A 171 -1.97 -0.97 3.49
CA GLY A 171 -1.96 0.46 3.82
C GLY A 171 -2.32 1.33 2.62
N GLY A 172 -2.36 2.65 2.83
CA GLY A 172 -2.87 3.62 1.85
C GLY A 172 -4.39 3.61 1.82
N TYR A 173 -4.98 3.66 0.62
CA TYR A 173 -6.42 3.84 0.39
C TYR A 173 -6.94 5.18 0.92
N ASN A 174 -6.11 6.22 0.82
CA ASN A 174 -6.35 7.53 1.41
C ASN A 174 -5.84 8.66 0.49
N VAL A 175 -6.20 9.89 0.84
CA VAL A 175 -5.60 11.09 0.29
C VAL A 175 -4.74 11.72 1.38
N VAL A 176 -3.50 12.02 1.04
CA VAL A 176 -2.50 12.62 1.92
C VAL A 176 -2.20 14.03 1.48
N PHE A 177 -1.90 14.91 2.42
CA PHE A 177 -1.31 16.20 2.16
C PHE A 177 0.17 16.20 2.60
N GLN A 178 1.07 16.66 1.74
CA GLN A 178 2.47 16.90 2.07
C GLN A 178 2.73 18.41 1.96
N PRO A 179 3.03 19.10 3.09
CA PRO A 179 3.46 20.48 3.02
C PRO A 179 4.84 20.58 2.36
N LEU A 180 5.02 21.59 1.52
CA LEU A 180 6.26 21.89 0.81
C LEU A 180 6.75 23.28 1.22
N ASP A 181 8.07 23.48 1.22
CA ASP A 181 8.72 24.80 1.21
C ASP A 181 9.70 24.81 0.04
N GLY A 182 9.36 25.56 -1.00
CA GLY A 182 10.14 25.57 -2.23
C GLY A 182 10.26 24.18 -2.85
N ASP A 183 11.46 23.61 -2.77
CA ASP A 183 11.87 22.37 -3.44
C ASP A 183 11.91 21.13 -2.54
N HIS A 184 11.49 21.24 -1.29
CA HIS A 184 11.53 20.14 -0.31
C HIS A 184 10.27 20.09 0.56
N ALA A 185 10.05 18.95 1.21
CA ALA A 185 9.03 18.82 2.25
C ALA A 185 9.35 19.71 3.45
N SER A 186 8.38 20.50 3.92
CA SER A 186 8.54 21.41 5.07
C SER A 186 8.00 20.85 6.39
N GLY A 187 7.45 19.64 6.37
CA GLY A 187 6.88 18.98 7.54
C GLY A 187 6.50 17.52 7.28
N GLN A 188 5.91 16.88 8.29
CA GLN A 188 5.34 15.54 8.15
C GLN A 188 4.12 15.59 7.25
N CYS A 189 3.88 14.51 6.50
CA CYS A 189 2.63 14.42 5.77
C CYS A 189 1.45 14.15 6.70
N GLU A 190 0.27 14.53 6.22
CA GLU A 190 -1.01 14.44 6.92
C GLU A 190 -1.96 13.53 6.15
N ILE A 191 -2.67 12.64 6.84
CA ILE A 191 -3.82 11.95 6.25
C ILE A 191 -4.96 12.97 6.14
N PHE A 192 -5.23 13.43 4.91
CA PHE A 192 -6.26 14.43 4.62
C PHE A 192 -7.65 13.81 4.55
N ALA A 193 -7.78 12.65 3.91
CA ALA A 193 -9.04 11.90 3.84
C ALA A 193 -8.75 10.38 3.81
N ASP A 194 -9.44 9.59 4.62
CA ASP A 194 -9.29 8.12 4.69
C ASP A 194 -10.66 7.42 4.68
N GLY A 195 -10.64 6.08 4.73
CA GLY A 195 -11.79 5.18 4.84
C GLY A 195 -12.47 4.89 3.51
N PHE A 196 -11.84 5.27 2.38
CA PHE A 196 -12.28 4.90 1.02
C PHE A 196 -12.38 3.37 0.86
N ALA A 197 -11.45 2.61 1.44
CA ALA A 197 -11.48 1.16 1.38
C ALA A 197 -12.68 0.54 2.13
N GLY A 198 -13.33 1.29 3.03
CA GLY A 198 -14.28 0.74 3.99
C GLY A 198 -13.61 -0.27 4.94
N ALA A 199 -14.35 -1.30 5.34
CA ALA A 199 -13.84 -2.28 6.29
C ALA A 199 -12.63 -3.07 5.74
N VAL A 200 -12.59 -3.38 4.44
CA VAL A 200 -11.61 -4.31 3.86
C VAL A 200 -10.57 -3.56 3.03
N LYS A 201 -9.32 -3.52 3.49
CA LYS A 201 -8.19 -2.99 2.70
C LYS A 201 -7.59 -4.09 1.84
N SER A 202 -8.06 -4.20 0.60
CA SER A 202 -7.44 -5.04 -0.43
C SER A 202 -7.83 -4.56 -1.84
N PRO A 203 -7.01 -4.81 -2.87
CA PRO A 203 -7.31 -4.37 -4.23
C PRO A 203 -8.66 -4.87 -4.76
N ALA A 204 -9.05 -6.11 -4.41
CA ALA A 204 -10.24 -6.75 -4.95
C ALA A 204 -11.52 -6.48 -4.15
N LYS A 205 -11.43 -6.09 -2.87
CA LYS A 205 -12.60 -5.92 -2.00
C LYS A 205 -12.74 -4.54 -1.37
N ALA A 206 -11.75 -3.66 -1.49
CA ALA A 206 -11.89 -2.27 -1.10
C ALA A 206 -13.16 -1.69 -1.71
N ALA A 207 -13.91 -0.93 -0.90
CA ALA A 207 -15.12 -0.27 -1.38
C ALA A 207 -14.78 0.71 -2.50
N HIS A 208 -13.73 1.52 -2.30
CA HIS A 208 -13.19 2.51 -3.24
C HIS A 208 -11.66 2.62 -3.10
N ARG A 209 -10.98 3.01 -4.18
CA ARG A 209 -9.53 3.22 -4.22
C ARG A 209 -9.21 4.58 -4.87
N PRO A 210 -8.69 5.57 -4.12
CA PRO A 210 -8.33 6.87 -4.67
C PRO A 210 -7.31 6.75 -5.81
N SER A 211 -7.64 7.20 -7.01
CA SER A 211 -6.83 7.01 -8.22
C SER A 211 -6.49 8.28 -8.98
N GLY A 212 -7.26 9.36 -8.82
CA GLY A 212 -7.06 10.64 -9.51
C GLY A 212 -7.41 11.82 -8.61
N LEU A 213 -6.74 12.95 -8.85
CA LEU A 213 -6.96 14.20 -8.11
C LEU A 213 -7.10 15.40 -9.05
N ALA A 214 -7.99 16.32 -8.72
CA ALA A 214 -8.10 17.61 -9.37
C ALA A 214 -8.60 18.67 -8.39
N VAL A 215 -8.19 19.93 -8.59
CA VAL A 215 -8.70 21.07 -7.81
C VAL A 215 -9.68 21.84 -8.69
N GLY A 216 -10.91 22.03 -8.20
CA GLY A 216 -11.93 22.83 -8.85
C GLY A 216 -11.58 24.32 -8.86
N GLY A 217 -12.21 25.09 -9.75
CA GLY A 217 -12.02 26.54 -9.80
C GLY A 217 -12.43 27.27 -8.51
N ASP A 218 -13.30 26.65 -7.71
CA ASP A 218 -13.70 27.11 -6.38
C ASP A 218 -12.74 26.70 -5.26
N GLY A 219 -11.71 25.90 -5.56
CA GLY A 219 -10.77 25.34 -4.58
C GLY A 219 -11.17 23.99 -3.98
N SER A 220 -12.25 23.36 -4.44
CA SER A 220 -12.66 22.06 -3.93
C SER A 220 -11.76 20.95 -4.46
N LEU A 221 -11.49 19.91 -3.65
CA LEU A 221 -10.70 18.76 -4.10
C LEU A 221 -11.61 17.69 -4.67
N TYR A 222 -11.32 17.23 -5.87
CA TYR A 222 -11.98 16.08 -6.50
C TYR A 222 -11.09 14.86 -6.40
N VAL A 223 -11.66 13.72 -6.00
CA VAL A 223 -10.97 12.44 -5.88
C VAL A 223 -11.72 11.40 -6.71
N SER A 224 -11.07 10.75 -7.67
CA SER A 224 -11.67 9.63 -8.42
C SER A 224 -11.36 8.29 -7.79
N ASP A 225 -12.25 7.32 -8.03
CA ASP A 225 -12.08 5.90 -7.76
C ASP A 225 -12.32 5.11 -9.03
N ASP A 226 -11.31 4.35 -9.46
CA ASP A 226 -11.33 3.55 -10.69
C ASP A 226 -12.02 2.18 -10.50
N ILE A 227 -12.20 1.70 -9.27
CA ILE A 227 -12.82 0.40 -9.00
C ILE A 227 -14.35 0.48 -9.11
N ARG A 228 -14.98 1.57 -8.63
CA ARG A 228 -16.44 1.76 -8.70
C ARG A 228 -16.87 2.94 -9.56
N GLY A 229 -15.92 3.69 -10.13
CA GLY A 229 -16.21 4.86 -10.98
C GLY A 229 -16.80 6.04 -10.20
N ARG A 230 -16.51 6.17 -8.90
CA ARG A 230 -17.04 7.25 -8.08
C ARG A 230 -16.12 8.47 -8.12
N ILE A 231 -16.70 9.66 -8.21
CA ILE A 231 -16.02 10.93 -8.00
C ILE A 231 -16.50 11.55 -6.69
N TYR A 232 -15.57 11.82 -5.78
CA TYR A 232 -15.82 12.56 -4.55
C TYR A 232 -15.46 14.03 -4.78
N ARG A 233 -16.26 14.93 -4.22
CA ARG A 233 -15.93 16.36 -4.11
C ARG A 233 -15.84 16.73 -2.64
N ILE A 234 -14.66 17.12 -2.21
CA ILE A 234 -14.36 17.51 -0.83
C ILE A 234 -14.36 19.03 -0.79
N VAL A 235 -15.21 19.58 0.10
CA VAL A 235 -15.35 21.02 0.32
C VAL A 235 -15.13 21.34 1.79
N TYR A 236 -14.50 22.48 2.06
CA TYR A 236 -14.39 23.00 3.42
C TYR A 236 -15.61 23.86 3.73
N ARG A 237 -16.26 23.59 4.88
CA ARG A 237 -17.40 24.39 5.38
C ARG A 237 -17.14 25.04 6.73
N GLY A 238 -15.91 24.96 7.24
CA GLY A 238 -15.52 25.55 8.51
C GLY A 238 -15.19 27.04 8.39
N SER A 239 -15.01 27.69 9.53
CA SER A 239 -14.46 29.06 9.57
C SER A 239 -12.96 29.00 9.27
N PRO A 240 -12.39 29.89 8.45
CA PRO A 240 -10.95 29.98 8.21
C PRO A 240 -10.11 30.09 9.49
N ASP A 241 -10.70 30.69 10.54
CA ASP A 241 -10.08 30.94 11.85
C ASP A 241 -10.33 29.82 12.88
N ALA A 242 -10.98 28.73 12.50
CA ALA A 242 -11.24 27.62 13.42
C ALA A 242 -9.93 26.93 13.80
N ALA A 243 -9.73 26.71 15.11
CA ALA A 243 -8.59 25.95 15.62
C ALA A 243 -8.47 24.62 14.86
N ALA A 244 -7.26 24.33 14.39
CA ALA A 244 -6.98 23.15 13.58
C ALA A 244 -7.51 21.87 14.28
N PRO A 245 -8.32 21.03 13.62
CA PRO A 245 -8.61 19.70 14.15
C PRO A 245 -7.30 18.95 14.35
N ASN A 246 -7.26 18.05 15.35
CA ASN A 246 -6.18 17.09 15.54
C ASN A 246 -5.85 16.42 14.21
N VAL A 247 -4.70 16.76 13.63
CA VAL A 247 -4.27 16.24 12.34
C VAL A 247 -3.76 14.82 12.54
N ALA A 248 -4.27 13.89 11.74
CA ALA A 248 -3.71 12.55 11.66
C ALA A 248 -2.41 12.62 10.85
N ALA A 249 -1.26 12.60 11.52
CA ALA A 249 0.03 12.48 10.84
C ALA A 249 0.12 11.15 10.09
N CYS A 250 0.81 11.14 8.96
CA CYS A 250 1.20 9.90 8.30
C CYS A 250 2.03 9.02 9.24
N PRO A 251 1.90 7.68 9.13
CA PRO A 251 2.87 6.77 9.73
C PRO A 251 4.28 7.04 9.19
N SER A 252 5.29 6.89 10.04
CA SER A 252 6.69 7.00 9.60
C SER A 252 6.99 6.00 8.48
N ALA A 253 7.64 6.46 7.41
CA ALA A 253 8.10 5.59 6.33
C ALA A 253 9.17 4.58 6.78
N ALA A 254 9.86 4.89 7.89
CA ALA A 254 10.82 4.03 8.56
C ALA A 254 10.28 3.49 9.90
N ALA A 255 8.95 3.49 10.08
CA ALA A 255 8.38 2.78 11.22
C ALA A 255 8.87 1.34 11.15
N PRO A 256 9.50 0.81 12.22
CA PRO A 256 9.78 -0.61 12.26
C PRO A 256 8.47 -1.36 12.07
N ALA A 257 8.59 -2.63 11.70
CA ALA A 257 7.66 -3.68 12.08
C ALA A 257 6.97 -3.36 13.42
N GLY A 258 5.84 -2.65 13.40
CA GLY A 258 5.23 -2.14 14.62
C GLY A 258 4.54 -3.27 15.36
N ASP A 259 4.46 -3.16 16.68
CA ASP A 259 3.37 -3.82 17.39
C ASP A 259 2.04 -3.30 16.83
N ILE A 260 1.08 -4.21 16.75
CA ILE A 260 -0.16 -4.00 16.02
C ILE A 260 -1.00 -2.97 16.76
N VAL A 261 -1.08 -1.76 16.22
CA VAL A 261 -1.98 -0.74 16.75
C VAL A 261 -3.37 -0.98 16.20
N GLU A 262 -4.28 -1.35 17.10
CA GLU A 262 -5.71 -1.45 16.83
C GLU A 262 -6.26 -0.04 16.56
N GLN A 263 -6.32 0.37 15.28
CA GLN A 263 -7.06 1.57 14.90
C GLN A 263 -8.46 1.17 14.46
N PRO A 264 -9.52 1.53 15.21
CA PRO A 264 -10.88 1.39 14.72
C PRO A 264 -11.00 2.26 13.46
N ALA A 265 -11.23 1.62 12.31
CA ALA A 265 -11.48 2.31 11.06
C ALA A 265 -12.64 3.28 11.27
N GLN A 266 -12.34 4.59 11.28
CA GLN A 266 -13.38 5.61 11.24
C GLN A 266 -13.76 5.77 9.77
N PRO A 267 -15.01 5.46 9.37
CA PRO A 267 -15.47 5.76 8.04
C PRO A 267 -15.37 7.28 7.82
N PRO A 268 -15.15 7.77 6.59
CA PRO A 268 -15.34 9.19 6.31
C PRO A 268 -16.75 9.58 6.76
N GLU A 269 -16.90 10.77 7.34
CA GLU A 269 -18.21 11.27 7.75
C GLU A 269 -19.22 11.08 6.61
N GLY A 270 -20.23 10.22 6.83
CA GLY A 270 -21.28 9.91 5.85
C GLY A 270 -21.40 8.45 5.39
N THR A 271 -20.57 7.51 5.84
CA THR A 271 -20.76 6.06 5.56
C THR A 271 -21.55 5.34 6.66
N HIS A 272 -22.57 4.56 6.27
CA HIS A 272 -23.47 3.84 7.18
C HIS A 272 -22.69 2.86 8.09
N PRO A 273 -23.00 2.77 9.40
CA PRO A 273 -22.31 1.88 10.35
C PRO A 273 -22.41 0.37 10.06
N ASP A 274 -23.14 -0.02 9.02
CA ASP A 274 -23.29 -1.41 8.56
C ASP A 274 -22.72 -1.66 7.15
N ALA A 275 -22.00 -0.68 6.58
CA ALA A 275 -21.33 -0.84 5.29
C ALA A 275 -20.24 -1.94 5.40
N GLY A 276 -20.56 -3.15 4.94
CA GLY A 276 -19.68 -4.33 5.01
C GLY A 276 -20.27 -5.56 5.69
N LYS A 277 -21.48 -5.51 6.28
CA LYS A 277 -22.16 -6.70 6.81
C LYS A 277 -22.78 -7.56 5.71
N ALA A 278 -21.97 -8.24 4.90
CA ALA A 278 -22.44 -9.31 4.04
C ALA A 278 -21.30 -10.22 3.54
N ALA A 279 -20.84 -11.15 4.37
CA ALA A 279 -20.15 -12.37 3.91
C ALA A 279 -20.13 -13.49 4.97
N THR A 280 -20.01 -13.15 6.25
CA THR A 280 -19.80 -14.12 7.35
C THR A 280 -21.08 -14.82 7.83
N ALA A 281 -22.25 -14.20 7.66
CA ALA A 281 -23.53 -14.75 8.13
C ALA A 281 -23.89 -16.12 7.50
N ALA A 282 -23.27 -16.50 6.38
CA ALA A 282 -23.52 -17.75 5.66
C ALA A 282 -22.42 -18.82 5.82
N LEU A 283 -21.37 -18.57 6.63
CA LEU A 283 -20.28 -19.52 6.81
C LEU A 283 -20.60 -20.57 7.89
N PRO A 284 -20.21 -21.84 7.70
CA PRO A 284 -20.37 -22.88 8.72
C PRO A 284 -19.49 -22.58 9.93
N ILE A 285 -19.92 -22.97 11.13
CA ILE A 285 -19.20 -22.72 12.38
C ILE A 285 -18.61 -24.05 12.88
N PRO A 286 -17.30 -24.14 13.18
CA PRO A 286 -16.72 -25.37 13.73
C PRO A 286 -17.28 -25.66 15.13
N GLU A 287 -17.31 -26.94 15.49
CA GLU A 287 -17.71 -27.37 16.83
C GLU A 287 -16.85 -26.68 17.90
N GLY A 288 -17.51 -26.09 18.91
CA GLY A 288 -16.84 -25.32 19.97
C GLY A 288 -16.49 -23.87 19.63
N ALA A 289 -16.88 -23.36 18.45
CA ALA A 289 -16.81 -21.94 18.12
C ALA A 289 -18.19 -21.28 18.08
N THR A 290 -18.22 -19.95 18.17
CA THR A 290 -19.44 -19.14 17.99
C THR A 290 -19.37 -18.34 16.69
N ARG A 291 -20.50 -17.76 16.27
CA ARG A 291 -20.54 -16.89 15.10
C ARG A 291 -19.67 -15.65 15.29
N GLU A 292 -19.73 -15.05 16.47
CA GLU A 292 -18.93 -13.88 16.84
C GLU A 292 -17.44 -14.19 16.78
N ARG A 293 -17.04 -15.44 17.12
CA ARG A 293 -15.66 -15.91 16.99
C ARG A 293 -15.24 -16.05 15.53
N VAL A 294 -16.12 -16.54 14.65
CA VAL A 294 -15.85 -16.61 13.20
C VAL A 294 -15.76 -15.20 12.60
N GLU A 295 -16.63 -14.27 13.02
CA GLU A 295 -16.59 -12.86 12.60
C GLU A 295 -15.31 -12.16 13.08
N LEU A 296 -14.91 -12.37 14.33
CA LEU A 296 -13.62 -11.90 14.84
C LEU A 296 -12.46 -12.49 14.02
N GLY A 297 -12.52 -13.79 13.71
CA GLY A 297 -11.55 -14.47 12.88
C GLY A 297 -11.43 -13.89 11.48
N GLU A 298 -12.55 -13.49 10.86
CA GLU A 298 -12.55 -12.78 9.58
C GLU A 298 -11.83 -11.44 9.69
N ARG A 299 -12.13 -10.65 10.73
CA ARG A 299 -11.47 -9.36 10.95
C ARG A 299 -9.96 -9.53 11.15
N ILE A 300 -9.56 -10.54 11.91
CA ILE A 300 -8.15 -10.89 12.10
C ILE A 300 -7.52 -11.29 10.78
N TYR A 301 -8.13 -12.20 10.01
CA TYR A 301 -7.63 -12.66 8.71
C TYR A 301 -7.37 -11.51 7.73
N ARG A 302 -8.17 -10.45 7.82
CA ARG A 302 -8.07 -9.23 7.00
C ARG A 302 -7.09 -8.20 7.55
N GLY A 303 -6.41 -8.49 8.65
CA GLY A 303 -5.51 -7.55 9.34
C GLY A 303 -6.22 -6.39 10.04
N GLN A 304 -7.55 -6.44 10.22
CA GLN A 304 -8.32 -5.39 10.90
C GLN A 304 -8.18 -5.46 12.42
N VAL A 305 -7.92 -6.66 12.97
CA VAL A 305 -7.70 -6.91 14.40
C VAL A 305 -6.45 -7.78 14.53
N GLY A 306 -5.55 -7.44 15.43
CA GLY A 306 -4.36 -8.28 15.66
C GLY A 306 -3.43 -8.40 14.44
N GLY A 307 -3.58 -7.58 13.39
CA GLY A 307 -2.56 -7.30 12.36
C GLY A 307 -2.10 -8.45 11.46
N ALA A 308 -2.64 -9.66 11.63
CA ALA A 308 -2.34 -10.81 10.78
C ALA A 308 -2.97 -10.62 9.39
N ALA A 309 -2.21 -10.12 8.41
CA ALA A 309 -2.75 -9.89 7.07
C ALA A 309 -2.70 -11.16 6.19
N CYS A 310 -3.41 -12.21 6.61
CA CYS A 310 -3.47 -13.49 5.90
C CYS A 310 -3.94 -13.33 4.45
N THR A 311 -4.72 -12.28 4.16
CA THR A 311 -5.17 -11.93 2.80
C THR A 311 -4.03 -11.73 1.80
N GLY A 312 -2.87 -11.22 2.24
CA GLY A 312 -1.74 -10.98 1.34
C GLY A 312 -1.18 -12.26 0.72
N CYS A 313 -1.13 -13.35 1.48
CA CYS A 313 -0.62 -14.64 0.99
C CYS A 313 -1.74 -15.58 0.50
N HIS A 314 -2.90 -15.57 1.15
CA HIS A 314 -3.98 -16.53 0.88
C HIS A 314 -5.16 -15.93 0.10
N GLY A 315 -5.10 -14.65 -0.24
CA GLY A 315 -6.15 -13.94 -0.97
C GLY A 315 -7.35 -13.57 -0.10
N ASP A 316 -8.15 -12.61 -0.56
CA ASP A 316 -9.23 -12.01 0.23
C ASP A 316 -10.37 -12.93 0.66
N SER A 317 -10.54 -14.04 -0.04
CA SER A 317 -11.54 -15.07 0.21
C SER A 317 -10.90 -16.42 0.56
N GLY A 318 -9.58 -16.46 0.78
CA GLY A 318 -8.84 -17.71 0.98
C GLY A 318 -8.65 -18.51 -0.31
N GLN A 319 -8.79 -17.89 -1.48
CA GLN A 319 -8.68 -18.55 -2.77
C GLN A 319 -7.23 -18.92 -3.17
N GLY A 320 -6.24 -18.45 -2.40
CA GLY A 320 -4.82 -18.63 -2.66
C GLY A 320 -4.25 -17.57 -3.61
N THR A 321 -2.93 -17.46 -3.60
CA THR A 321 -2.12 -16.60 -4.47
C THR A 321 -0.84 -17.36 -4.86
N PRO A 322 0.04 -16.80 -5.71
CA PRO A 322 1.38 -17.38 -5.89
C PRO A 322 2.21 -17.44 -4.60
N LEU A 323 1.89 -16.64 -3.57
CA LEU A 323 2.60 -16.61 -2.29
C LEU A 323 2.09 -17.69 -1.29
N GLY A 324 0.86 -18.16 -1.43
CA GLY A 324 0.27 -19.09 -0.46
C GLY A 324 -0.93 -19.88 -1.00
N PRO A 325 -1.20 -21.08 -0.47
CA PRO A 325 -2.26 -21.95 -0.99
C PRO A 325 -3.66 -21.42 -0.74
N ALA A 326 -4.60 -21.95 -1.51
CA ALA A 326 -6.02 -21.81 -1.24
C ALA A 326 -6.38 -22.49 0.09
N LEU A 327 -7.11 -21.76 0.93
CA LEU A 327 -7.69 -22.21 2.20
C LEU A 327 -9.16 -22.64 2.04
N THR A 328 -9.75 -22.43 0.86
CA THR A 328 -11.12 -22.86 0.52
C THR A 328 -11.22 -24.32 0.07
N GLY A 329 -10.08 -24.98 -0.14
CA GLY A 329 -10.02 -26.36 -0.61
C GLY A 329 -10.05 -27.39 0.53
N LYS A 330 -10.29 -28.66 0.16
CA LYS A 330 -10.21 -29.80 1.10
C LYS A 330 -8.80 -30.37 1.25
N ASN A 331 -7.86 -29.93 0.42
CA ASN A 331 -6.50 -30.44 0.37
C ASN A 331 -5.57 -29.60 1.24
N TRP A 332 -5.39 -30.01 2.49
CA TRP A 332 -4.51 -29.33 3.45
C TRP A 332 -3.08 -29.88 3.37
N LEU A 333 -2.09 -28.98 3.25
CA LEU A 333 -0.69 -29.36 3.02
C LEU A 333 0.11 -29.61 4.32
N TRP A 334 -0.28 -28.95 5.41
CA TRP A 334 0.37 -29.00 6.74
C TRP A 334 -0.64 -29.11 7.89
N SER A 335 -1.89 -29.47 7.59
CA SER A 335 -2.98 -29.68 8.53
C SER A 335 -3.82 -30.85 8.05
N ASP A 336 -4.62 -31.44 8.93
CA ASP A 336 -5.68 -32.40 8.58
C ASP A 336 -7.00 -31.70 8.20
N GLY A 337 -7.02 -30.36 8.23
CA GLY A 337 -8.21 -29.54 7.97
C GLY A 337 -9.16 -29.44 9.15
N SER A 338 -8.86 -30.08 10.28
CA SER A 338 -9.62 -29.91 11.51
C SER A 338 -9.38 -28.53 12.12
N TYR A 339 -10.32 -28.06 12.94
CA TYR A 339 -10.17 -26.79 13.65
C TYR A 339 -8.90 -26.76 14.51
N ALA A 340 -8.59 -27.87 15.20
CA ALA A 340 -7.38 -28.01 16.01
C ALA A 340 -6.10 -28.04 15.16
N GLY A 341 -6.11 -28.78 14.05
CA GLY A 341 -4.98 -28.84 13.12
C GLY A 341 -4.67 -27.48 12.50
N ILE A 342 -5.69 -26.77 12.01
CA ILE A 342 -5.55 -25.41 11.48
C ILE A 342 -5.01 -24.46 12.55
N LYS A 343 -5.54 -24.52 13.78
CA LYS A 343 -5.05 -23.71 14.91
C LYS A 343 -3.57 -23.97 15.16
N LYS A 344 -3.14 -25.23 15.18
CA LYS A 344 -1.73 -25.61 15.34
C LYS A 344 -0.85 -25.02 14.24
N THR A 345 -1.24 -25.17 12.98
CA THR A 345 -0.50 -24.61 11.84
C THR A 345 -0.38 -23.09 11.92
N ILE A 346 -1.43 -22.38 12.36
CA ILE A 346 -1.38 -20.93 12.56
C ILE A 346 -0.39 -20.56 13.67
N ILE A 347 -0.39 -21.28 14.80
CA ILE A 347 0.53 -21.00 15.92
C ILE A 347 1.99 -21.22 15.49
N GLU A 348 2.27 -22.34 14.84
CA GLU A 348 3.63 -22.75 14.52
C GLU A 348 4.19 -22.05 13.27
N GLY A 349 3.31 -21.60 12.37
CA GLY A 349 3.70 -21.19 11.04
C GLY A 349 4.10 -22.38 10.17
N VAL A 350 4.61 -22.08 8.97
CA VAL A 350 5.22 -23.03 8.04
C VAL A 350 6.56 -22.46 7.60
N SER A 351 7.62 -22.80 8.34
CA SER A 351 8.98 -22.33 8.08
C SER A 351 9.58 -22.89 6.78
N GLN A 352 9.15 -24.08 6.35
CA GLN A 352 9.60 -24.72 5.11
C GLN A 352 8.41 -25.19 4.26
N PRO A 353 7.89 -24.34 3.36
CA PRO A 353 6.76 -24.71 2.53
C PRO A 353 7.16 -25.70 1.43
N LYS A 354 6.45 -26.83 1.36
CA LYS A 354 6.50 -27.86 0.30
C LYS A 354 6.32 -27.33 -1.13
N LYS A 355 5.41 -26.38 -1.36
CA LYS A 355 4.97 -25.96 -2.71
C LYS A 355 5.08 -24.45 -2.97
N TYR A 356 5.58 -23.69 -1.99
CA TYR A 356 5.60 -22.23 -2.02
C TYR A 356 6.98 -21.75 -1.60
N ARG A 357 7.42 -20.60 -2.14
CA ARG A 357 8.75 -20.04 -1.84
C ARG A 357 8.78 -19.31 -0.51
N SER A 358 7.68 -18.64 -0.17
CA SER A 358 7.61 -17.80 1.03
C SER A 358 7.17 -18.63 2.24
N PRO A 359 7.92 -18.60 3.36
CA PRO A 359 7.48 -19.21 4.61
C PRO A 359 6.19 -18.54 5.11
N MET A 360 5.33 -19.31 5.76
CA MET A 360 4.22 -18.75 6.52
C MET A 360 4.74 -18.44 7.94
N PRO A 361 4.91 -17.16 8.33
CA PRO A 361 5.36 -16.85 9.69
C PRO A 361 4.33 -17.35 10.72
N ALA A 362 4.82 -17.71 11.91
CA ALA A 362 3.97 -18.02 13.05
C ALA A 362 2.96 -16.88 13.28
N MET A 363 1.70 -17.24 13.48
CA MET A 363 0.56 -16.33 13.64
C MET A 363 0.41 -15.29 12.50
N GLY A 364 0.94 -15.58 11.31
CA GLY A 364 0.92 -14.64 10.19
C GLY A 364 1.86 -13.45 10.38
N GLY A 365 2.90 -13.58 11.22
CA GLY A 365 3.84 -12.49 11.52
C GLY A 365 3.30 -11.49 12.54
N ALA A 366 2.15 -11.81 13.14
CA ALA A 366 1.49 -11.00 14.15
C ALA A 366 1.65 -11.57 15.56
N GLN A 367 1.47 -10.72 16.57
CA GLN A 367 1.37 -11.12 17.96
C GLN A 367 -0.11 -11.34 18.33
N LEU A 368 -0.65 -12.52 18.00
CA LEU A 368 -2.04 -12.87 18.30
C LEU A 368 -2.15 -13.50 19.69
N THR A 369 -3.17 -13.09 20.45
CA THR A 369 -3.56 -13.77 21.70
C THR A 369 -4.12 -15.18 21.42
N PRO A 370 -4.14 -16.10 22.40
CA PRO A 370 -4.73 -17.43 22.22
C PRO A 370 -6.18 -17.42 21.71
N ASP A 371 -6.97 -16.43 22.14
CA ASP A 371 -8.35 -16.25 21.68
C ASP A 371 -8.43 -15.74 20.25
N GLN A 372 -7.57 -14.81 19.87
CA GLN A 372 -7.46 -14.32 18.48
C GLN A 372 -7.00 -15.44 17.53
N VAL A 373 -6.02 -16.25 17.93
CA VAL A 373 -5.62 -17.44 17.17
C VAL A 373 -6.78 -18.41 17.01
N SER A 374 -7.54 -18.66 18.09
CA SER A 374 -8.72 -19.53 18.05
C SER A 374 -9.81 -18.97 17.13
N ALA A 375 -10.00 -17.65 17.12
CA ALA A 375 -10.93 -16.97 16.20
C ALA A 375 -10.49 -17.08 14.75
N LEU A 376 -9.22 -16.78 14.45
CA LEU A 376 -8.65 -16.88 13.11
C LEU A 376 -8.75 -18.31 12.56
N ALA A 377 -8.39 -19.32 13.37
CA ALA A 377 -8.52 -20.72 12.99
C ALA A 377 -9.98 -21.12 12.70
N ALA A 378 -10.95 -20.55 13.42
CA ALA A 378 -12.37 -20.85 13.21
C ALA A 378 -12.84 -20.30 11.86
N TYR A 379 -12.42 -19.08 11.51
CA TYR A 379 -12.72 -18.50 10.19
C TYR A 379 -12.05 -19.28 9.05
N VAL A 380 -10.76 -19.63 9.17
CA VAL A 380 -10.04 -20.42 8.16
C VAL A 380 -10.68 -21.79 7.95
N TRP A 381 -11.08 -22.47 9.02
CA TRP A 381 -11.85 -23.71 8.93
C TRP A 381 -13.16 -23.49 8.15
N SER A 382 -13.86 -22.40 8.46
CA SER A 382 -15.14 -22.06 7.82
C SER A 382 -15.01 -21.82 6.31
N LEU A 383 -13.86 -21.30 5.84
CA LEU A 383 -13.56 -21.13 4.42
C LEU A 383 -13.45 -22.47 3.67
N GLY A 384 -12.77 -23.45 4.26
CA GLY A 384 -12.57 -24.78 3.68
C GLY A 384 -13.81 -25.68 3.72
N HIS A 385 -14.82 -25.30 4.51
CA HIS A 385 -16.05 -26.06 4.74
C HIS A 385 -17.30 -25.44 4.09
N ARG A 386 -17.13 -24.41 3.25
CA ARG A 386 -18.23 -23.81 2.47
C ARG A 386 -18.98 -24.91 1.67
N GLY A 387 -20.28 -25.04 1.92
CA GLY A 387 -21.14 -26.09 1.32
C GLY A 387 -21.45 -27.29 2.21
N SER A 388 -20.93 -27.35 3.45
CA SER A 388 -21.28 -28.38 4.45
C SER A 388 -22.43 -27.98 5.39
N SER A 389 -23.15 -26.89 5.09
CA SER A 389 -24.38 -26.55 5.83
C SER A 389 -25.33 -27.73 5.72
N SER A 390 -25.55 -28.42 6.83
CA SER A 390 -26.49 -29.51 6.96
C SER A 390 -27.83 -29.12 6.34
N ARG A 391 -28.16 -29.72 5.19
CA ARG A 391 -29.56 -29.98 4.90
C ARG A 391 -29.99 -31.02 5.93
N ASN A 392 -31.04 -30.72 6.67
CA ASN A 392 -31.79 -31.76 7.40
C ASN A 392 -32.13 -32.92 6.46
#